data_AF-A0A350XLL6-F1
#
_entry.id   AF-A0A350XLL6-F1
#
_cell.length_a   1.000
_cell.length_b   1.000
_cell.length_c   1.000
_cell.angle_alpha   90.00
_cell.angle_beta   90.00
_cell.angle_gamma   90.00
#
_symmetry.space_group_name_H-M   'P 1'
#
loop_
_entity.id
_entity.type
_entity.pdbx_description
1 polymer ?
#
loop_
_entity_poly.entity_id
_entity_poly.type
_entity_poly.pdbx_seq_one_letter_code
_entity_poly.pdbx_strand_id
1 'polypeptide(L)'
;MNAIASHLDSFNPNNLNGELDIFVQEIEPSKDKTFGLESLGIKNIGRVYRNLSVAELIEHILARKEGTLAANGALCVKTGKYTGRSPKDKFIVEEAEILDEVDWNAINVALDHDKFEQLYKRMLAYIQSRDLYIFDGYVGADPTYRLGVRVINEFAWHNLFVHQLFLRPTERELKYHRP
;
A
#
# COMPACT_ATOMS: atom_id res chain seq x y z
N MET A 1 53.33 35.61 3.28
CA MET A 1 54.31 35.56 4.38
C MET A 1 53.59 35.09 5.64
N ASN A 2 54.01 33.92 6.14
CA ASN A 2 53.87 33.36 7.50
C ASN A 2 52.45 33.13 8.08
N ALA A 3 52.17 32.12 8.92
CA ALA A 3 52.69 30.78 9.21
C ALA A 3 51.76 30.20 10.30
N ILE A 4 51.31 28.95 10.11
CA ILE A 4 51.18 27.83 11.08
C ILE A 4 50.79 28.15 12.55
N ALA A 5 49.70 27.52 13.03
CA ALA A 5 49.70 26.90 14.36
C ALA A 5 48.67 25.75 14.46
N SER A 6 49.20 24.56 14.68
CA SER A 6 48.56 23.31 15.06
C SER A 6 47.95 23.37 16.47
N HIS A 7 46.79 22.76 16.66
CA HIS A 7 46.47 22.06 17.92
C HIS A 7 45.68 20.80 17.61
N LEU A 8 46.38 19.67 17.71
CA LEU A 8 45.83 18.36 18.03
C LEU A 8 45.39 18.42 19.49
N ASP A 9 44.08 18.38 19.76
CA ASP A 9 43.58 18.09 21.10
C ASP A 9 42.68 16.85 21.07
N SER A 10 43.23 15.79 21.67
CA SER A 10 42.59 14.66 22.35
C SER A 10 41.46 13.91 21.63
N PHE A 11 41.82 12.75 21.06
CA PHE A 11 40.91 11.63 20.86
C PHE A 11 40.46 11.12 22.24
N ASN A 12 39.17 11.24 22.56
CA ASN A 12 38.57 10.67 23.76
C ASN A 12 37.95 9.30 23.40
N PRO A 13 38.54 8.17 23.83
CA PRO A 13 38.07 6.84 23.43
C PRO A 13 36.73 6.42 24.06
N ASN A 14 36.10 7.27 24.87
CA ASN A 14 34.84 6.96 25.54
C ASN A 14 33.58 7.49 24.83
N ASN A 15 33.67 7.95 23.57
CA ASN A 15 32.52 8.43 22.81
C ASN A 15 32.19 7.56 21.58
N LEU A 16 32.10 6.24 21.77
CA LEU A 16 31.73 5.27 20.72
C LEU A 16 30.21 5.07 20.55
N ASN A 17 29.38 5.87 21.22
CA ASN A 17 27.92 5.80 21.08
C ASN A 17 27.33 6.96 20.26
N GLY A 18 28.17 7.83 19.68
CA GLY A 18 27.73 9.09 19.05
C GLY A 18 27.53 9.07 17.54
N GLU A 19 27.73 7.94 16.85
CA GLU A 19 27.83 7.93 15.37
C GLU A 19 26.80 7.07 14.62
N LEU A 20 25.70 6.67 15.28
CA LEU A 20 24.58 5.97 14.64
C LEU A 20 23.25 6.74 14.63
N ASP A 21 23.23 7.97 15.15
CA ASP A 21 22.01 8.79 15.27
C ASP A 21 21.85 9.86 14.19
N ILE A 22 22.62 9.79 13.09
CA ILE A 22 22.53 10.77 12.01
C ILE A 22 21.74 10.14 10.84
N PHE A 23 20.55 10.70 10.61
CA PHE A 23 19.56 10.39 9.56
C PHE A 23 18.45 9.36 9.88
N VAL A 24 17.76 9.56 11.02
CA VAL A 24 16.30 9.42 11.00
C VAL A 24 15.74 10.80 11.33
N GLN A 25 15.46 11.62 10.31
CA GLN A 25 14.57 12.75 10.54
C GLN A 25 13.27 12.18 11.12
N GLU A 26 12.89 12.65 12.30
CA GLU A 26 11.59 12.35 12.91
C GLU A 26 10.50 12.80 11.93
N ILE A 27 10.02 11.86 11.11
CA ILE A 27 8.79 12.06 10.35
C ILE A 27 7.68 12.03 11.40
N GLU A 28 7.27 13.23 11.82
CA GLU A 28 6.04 13.46 12.56
C GLU A 28 4.91 12.69 11.86
N PRO A 29 4.18 11.79 12.55
CA PRO A 29 3.09 11.04 11.94
C PRO A 29 2.07 12.03 11.37
N SER A 30 1.77 11.90 10.06
CA SER A 30 0.89 12.84 9.39
C SER A 30 -0.47 12.86 10.09
N LYS A 31 -0.94 14.05 10.49
CA LYS A 31 -2.34 14.31 10.91
C LYS A 31 -3.36 14.07 9.80
N ASP A 32 -2.89 13.62 8.64
CA ASP A 32 -3.69 13.31 7.50
C ASP A 32 -4.50 12.04 7.74
N LYS A 33 -5.82 12.21 7.90
CA LYS A 33 -6.76 11.12 8.15
C LYS A 33 -7.04 10.28 6.90
N THR A 34 -6.63 10.76 5.73
CA THR A 34 -6.80 10.06 4.45
C THR A 34 -5.51 9.42 3.97
N PHE A 35 -4.41 9.52 4.73
CA PHE A 35 -3.15 8.81 4.47
C PHE A 35 -2.55 9.06 3.07
N GLY A 36 -2.70 10.28 2.54
CA GLY A 36 -2.15 10.70 1.25
C GLY A 36 -2.96 10.26 0.02
N LEU A 37 -4.18 9.77 0.20
CA LEU A 37 -5.06 9.36 -0.91
C LEU A 37 -5.31 10.49 -1.95
N GLU A 38 -5.22 11.76 -1.54
CA GLU A 38 -5.39 12.92 -2.41
C GLU A 38 -4.33 13.00 -3.52
N SER A 39 -3.12 12.50 -3.24
CA SER A 39 -2.04 12.39 -4.24
C SER A 39 -2.39 11.43 -5.37
N LEU A 40 -3.31 10.49 -5.12
CA LEU A 40 -3.90 9.57 -6.10
C LEU A 40 -5.19 10.15 -6.70
N GLY A 41 -5.49 11.43 -6.50
CA GLY A 41 -6.74 12.05 -6.97
C GLY A 41 -8.01 11.57 -6.25
N ILE A 42 -7.89 10.73 -5.22
CA ILE A 42 -9.01 10.23 -4.43
C ILE A 42 -9.44 11.31 -3.43
N LYS A 43 -10.65 11.84 -3.62
CA LYS A 43 -11.19 12.99 -2.87
C LYS A 43 -12.66 12.76 -2.53
N ASN A 44 -13.20 13.56 -1.61
CA ASN A 44 -14.60 13.52 -1.13
C ASN A 44 -15.12 12.12 -0.80
N ILE A 45 -14.28 11.31 -0.17
CA ILE A 45 -14.62 9.97 0.30
C ILE A 45 -15.31 10.01 1.66
N GLY A 46 -15.89 8.87 2.06
CA GLY A 46 -16.39 8.65 3.41
C GLY A 46 -15.25 8.40 4.41
N ARG A 47 -15.43 7.42 5.29
CA ARG A 47 -14.42 7.04 6.28
C ARG A 47 -13.28 6.26 5.63
N VAL A 48 -12.07 6.45 6.15
CA VAL A 48 -10.90 5.65 5.78
C VAL A 48 -10.50 4.77 6.95
N TYR A 49 -10.36 3.48 6.66
CA TYR A 49 -9.96 2.45 7.61
C TYR A 49 -8.62 1.87 7.19
N ARG A 50 -7.53 2.22 7.88
CA ARG A 50 -6.18 1.75 7.52
C ARG A 50 -5.72 0.64 8.45
N ASN A 51 -5.29 -0.48 7.87
CA ASN A 51 -4.69 -1.63 8.54
C ASN A 51 -5.49 -2.09 9.79
N LEU A 52 -6.82 -2.17 9.65
CA LEU A 52 -7.68 -2.72 10.69
C LEU A 52 -7.25 -4.14 11.05
N SER A 53 -7.46 -4.51 12.31
CA SER A 53 -7.26 -5.89 12.75
C SER A 53 -8.25 -6.85 12.10
N VAL A 54 -7.90 -8.14 12.09
CA VAL A 54 -8.78 -9.20 11.58
C VAL A 54 -10.15 -9.19 12.27
N ALA A 55 -10.19 -8.92 13.58
CA ALA A 55 -11.44 -8.86 14.34
C ALA A 55 -12.33 -7.72 13.86
N GLU A 56 -11.78 -6.49 13.76
CA GLU A 56 -12.51 -5.32 13.27
C GLU A 56 -12.99 -5.52 11.82
N LEU A 57 -12.17 -6.13 10.97
CA LEU A 57 -12.56 -6.46 9.60
C LEU A 57 -13.74 -7.46 9.59
N ILE A 58 -13.70 -8.53 10.39
CA ILE A 58 -14.82 -9.49 10.49
C ILE A 58 -16.09 -8.80 10.97
N GLU A 59 -16.01 -7.93 11.98
CA GLU A 59 -17.15 -7.16 12.48
C GLU A 59 -17.76 -6.28 11.37
N HIS A 60 -16.93 -5.57 10.61
CA HIS A 60 -17.36 -4.76 9.48
C HIS A 60 -18.01 -5.60 8.38
N ILE A 61 -17.44 -6.77 8.05
CA ILE A 61 -17.96 -7.68 7.03
C ILE A 61 -19.36 -8.16 7.40
N LEU A 62 -19.57 -8.54 8.67
CA LEU A 62 -20.87 -8.99 9.16
C LEU A 62 -21.88 -7.84 9.22
N ALA A 63 -21.48 -6.67 9.74
CA ALA A 63 -22.34 -5.49 9.82
C ALA A 63 -22.79 -5.00 8.43
N ARG A 64 -21.90 -5.07 7.43
CA ARG A 64 -22.17 -4.66 6.04
C ARG A 64 -22.79 -5.78 5.20
N LYS A 65 -23.03 -6.96 5.77
CA LYS A 65 -23.60 -8.14 5.09
C LYS A 65 -22.79 -8.57 3.87
N GLU A 66 -21.47 -8.41 3.95
CA GLU A 66 -20.52 -8.79 2.90
C GLU A 66 -20.17 -10.29 2.94
N GLY A 67 -20.43 -10.95 4.07
CA GLY A 67 -20.19 -12.38 4.27
C GLY A 67 -20.93 -12.93 5.50
N THR A 68 -20.73 -14.21 5.77
CA THR A 68 -21.31 -14.93 6.91
C THR A 68 -20.28 -15.85 7.55
N LEU A 69 -20.40 -16.14 8.84
CA LEU A 69 -19.55 -17.14 9.48
C LEU A 69 -20.10 -18.55 9.24
N ALA A 70 -19.21 -19.49 8.91
CA ALA A 70 -19.49 -20.91 8.96
C ALA A 70 -19.54 -21.40 10.42
N ALA A 71 -20.02 -22.64 10.63
CA ALA A 71 -20.14 -23.24 11.96
C ALA A 71 -18.81 -23.32 12.74
N ASN A 72 -17.68 -23.35 12.03
CA ASN A 72 -16.32 -23.36 12.61
C ASN A 72 -15.72 -21.96 12.80
N GLY A 73 -16.48 -20.89 12.56
CA GLY A 73 -16.01 -19.50 12.65
C GLY A 73 -15.23 -18.99 11.43
N ALA A 74 -15.05 -19.81 10.38
CA ALA A 74 -14.45 -19.33 9.14
C ALA A 74 -15.38 -18.35 8.43
N LEU A 75 -14.84 -17.26 7.88
CA LEU A 75 -15.61 -16.33 7.09
C LEU A 75 -15.89 -16.91 5.69
N CYS A 76 -17.15 -16.91 5.29
CA CYS A 76 -17.61 -17.27 3.95
C CYS A 76 -18.14 -16.03 3.22
N VAL A 77 -17.68 -15.81 1.99
CA VAL A 77 -18.10 -14.71 1.12
C VAL A 77 -18.53 -15.26 -0.24
N LYS A 78 -19.29 -14.46 -1.00
CA LYS A 78 -19.68 -14.78 -2.38
C LYS A 78 -19.13 -13.71 -3.31
N THR A 79 -18.41 -14.12 -4.35
CA THR A 79 -17.81 -13.22 -5.35
C THR A 79 -18.75 -12.89 -6.52
N GLY A 80 -19.99 -13.38 -6.46
CA GLY A 80 -21.02 -13.14 -7.48
C GLY A 80 -20.74 -13.89 -8.79
N LYS A 81 -20.88 -13.18 -9.92
CA LYS A 81 -20.75 -13.74 -11.27
C LYS A 81 -19.33 -14.28 -11.57
N TYR A 82 -18.31 -13.67 -10.97
CA TYR A 82 -16.91 -13.96 -11.26
C TYR A 82 -16.33 -14.82 -10.13
N THR A 83 -16.16 -16.12 -10.37
CA THR A 83 -15.66 -17.10 -9.39
C THR A 83 -14.19 -17.50 -9.61
N GLY A 84 -13.51 -16.81 -10.53
CA GLY A 84 -12.12 -17.04 -10.88
C GLY A 84 -11.53 -15.86 -11.63
N ARG A 85 -10.34 -16.06 -12.19
CA ARG A 85 -9.67 -15.03 -13.01
C ARG A 85 -10.44 -14.79 -14.31
N SER A 86 -10.34 -13.56 -14.82
CA SER A 86 -10.78 -13.19 -16.17
C SER A 86 -9.58 -12.79 -17.03
N PRO A 87 -8.81 -13.75 -17.59
CA PRO A 87 -7.53 -13.43 -18.24
C PRO A 87 -7.65 -12.45 -19.41
N LYS A 88 -8.81 -12.44 -20.09
CA LYS A 88 -9.09 -11.54 -21.21
C LYS A 88 -9.41 -10.09 -20.80
N ASP A 89 -9.56 -9.85 -19.50
CA ASP A 89 -9.83 -8.52 -18.92
C ASP A 89 -8.59 -7.96 -18.20
N LYS A 90 -7.39 -8.53 -18.45
CA LYS A 90 -6.11 -8.01 -17.96
C LYS A 90 -5.45 -7.20 -19.08
N PHE A 91 -5.03 -5.98 -18.75
CA PHE A 91 -4.30 -5.10 -19.66
C PHE A 91 -3.09 -4.49 -18.96
N ILE A 92 -2.11 -4.04 -19.74
CA ILE A 92 -0.96 -3.26 -19.31
C ILE A 92 -0.99 -1.95 -20.10
N VAL A 93 -0.83 -0.80 -19.43
CA VAL A 93 -0.81 0.50 -20.12
C VAL A 93 0.42 0.56 -21.01
N GLU A 94 0.24 0.98 -22.26
CA GLU A 94 1.34 1.18 -23.18
C GLU A 94 2.04 2.51 -22.83
N GLU A 95 3.24 2.40 -22.27
CA GLU A 95 4.11 3.54 -21.93
C GLU A 95 5.46 3.36 -22.62
N ALA A 96 6.06 4.49 -23.02
CA ALA A 96 7.30 4.47 -23.82
C ALA A 96 8.46 3.82 -23.04
N GLU A 97 8.47 3.97 -21.72
CA GLU A 97 9.49 3.49 -20.81
C GLU A 97 9.54 1.96 -20.69
N ILE A 98 8.42 1.27 -20.90
CA ILE A 98 8.31 -0.19 -20.70
C ILE A 98 8.08 -0.96 -22.01
N LEU A 99 8.03 -0.26 -23.15
CA LEU A 99 7.61 -0.82 -24.43
C LEU A 99 8.47 -2.01 -24.85
N ASP A 100 9.78 -1.92 -24.64
CA ASP A 100 10.75 -2.97 -24.98
C ASP A 100 10.94 -4.01 -23.87
N GLU A 101 10.38 -3.78 -22.68
CA GLU A 101 10.53 -4.68 -21.52
C GLU A 101 9.38 -5.70 -21.41
N VAL A 102 8.20 -5.36 -21.91
CA VAL A 102 7.01 -6.20 -21.81
C VAL A 102 6.93 -7.18 -22.99
N ASP A 103 6.73 -8.47 -22.69
CA ASP A 103 6.41 -9.49 -23.69
C ASP A 103 4.95 -9.37 -24.15
N TRP A 104 4.70 -8.52 -25.15
CA TRP A 104 3.38 -8.24 -25.70
C TRP A 104 2.81 -9.42 -26.49
N ASN A 105 1.63 -9.90 -26.09
CA ASN A 105 1.00 -11.08 -26.69
C ASN A 105 -0.51 -11.13 -26.35
N ALA A 106 -1.18 -12.24 -26.65
CA ALA A 106 -2.60 -12.42 -26.37
C ALA A 106 -2.96 -12.43 -24.86
N ILE A 107 -1.98 -12.46 -23.96
CA ILE A 107 -2.12 -12.43 -22.49
C ILE A 107 -1.73 -11.04 -21.95
N ASN A 108 -0.63 -10.46 -22.43
CA ASN A 108 -0.20 -9.11 -22.08
C ASN A 108 -0.69 -8.14 -23.16
N VAL A 109 -1.95 -7.73 -23.03
CA VAL A 109 -2.62 -6.86 -23.99
C VAL A 109 -2.40 -5.40 -23.63
N ALA A 110 -1.92 -4.62 -24.60
CA ALA A 110 -1.72 -3.18 -24.45
C ALA A 110 -3.06 -2.44 -24.27
N LEU A 111 -3.03 -1.39 -23.45
CA LEU A 111 -4.11 -0.44 -23.27
C LEU A 111 -3.58 0.98 -23.48
N ASP A 112 -4.19 1.71 -24.41
CA ASP A 112 -3.86 3.12 -24.63
C ASP A 112 -3.99 3.92 -23.32
N HIS A 113 -3.00 4.77 -23.04
CA HIS A 113 -2.97 5.63 -21.86
C HIS A 113 -4.27 6.45 -21.70
N ASP A 114 -4.81 7.03 -22.78
CA ASP A 114 -6.05 7.81 -22.74
C ASP A 114 -7.28 6.99 -22.33
N LYS A 115 -7.30 5.68 -22.65
CA LYS A 115 -8.37 4.78 -22.22
C LYS A 115 -8.22 4.42 -20.75
N PHE A 116 -6.99 4.19 -20.29
CA PHE A 116 -6.70 4.02 -18.87
C PHE A 116 -7.16 5.23 -18.06
N GLU A 117 -6.80 6.45 -18.48
CA GLU A 117 -7.20 7.70 -17.82
C GLU A 117 -8.73 7.86 -17.72
N GLN A 118 -9.46 7.49 -18.78
CA GLN A 118 -10.93 7.49 -18.75
C GLN A 118 -11.49 6.47 -17.74
N LEU A 119 -10.94 5.26 -17.69
CA LEU A 119 -11.34 4.25 -16.70
C LEU A 119 -11.01 4.69 -15.28
N TYR A 120 -9.83 5.27 -15.08
CA TYR A 120 -9.38 5.78 -13.80
C TYR A 120 -10.29 6.90 -13.28
N LYS A 121 -10.65 7.88 -14.12
CA LYS A 121 -11.60 8.94 -13.76
C LYS A 121 -12.99 8.40 -13.40
N ARG A 122 -13.46 7.36 -14.10
CA ARG A 122 -14.73 6.68 -13.76
C ARG A 122 -14.65 5.98 -12.41
N MET A 123 -13.52 5.33 -12.10
CA MET A 123 -13.28 4.73 -10.79
C MET A 123 -13.26 5.80 -9.69
N LEU A 124 -12.54 6.91 -9.89
CA LEU A 124 -12.50 8.04 -8.94
C LEU A 124 -13.89 8.62 -8.66
N ALA A 125 -14.73 8.74 -9.71
CA ALA A 125 -16.12 9.16 -9.57
C ALA A 125 -16.97 8.14 -8.80
N TYR A 126 -16.78 6.84 -9.05
CA TYR A 126 -17.51 5.77 -8.38
C TYR A 126 -17.27 5.73 -6.87
N ILE A 127 -16.04 5.97 -6.43
CA ILE A 127 -15.64 5.90 -5.01
C ILE A 127 -16.02 7.14 -4.19
N GLN A 128 -16.54 8.20 -4.83
CA GLN A 128 -16.98 9.40 -4.12
C GLN A 128 -18.00 9.04 -3.03
N SER A 129 -17.85 9.65 -1.84
CA SER A 129 -18.68 9.47 -0.65
C SER A 129 -18.73 8.04 -0.09
N ARG A 130 -17.88 7.12 -0.57
CA ARG A 130 -17.79 5.76 -0.04
C ARG A 130 -16.73 5.65 1.04
N ASP A 131 -16.97 4.76 2.00
CA ASP A 131 -15.93 4.34 2.92
C ASP A 131 -14.89 3.48 2.19
N LEU A 132 -13.62 3.65 2.53
CA LEU A 132 -12.50 2.93 1.95
C LEU A 132 -11.68 2.22 3.03
N TYR A 133 -11.14 1.07 2.66
CA TYR A 133 -10.18 0.31 3.44
C TYR A 133 -8.81 0.40 2.77
N ILE A 134 -7.78 0.60 3.58
CA ILE A 134 -6.38 0.63 3.17
C ILE A 134 -5.66 -0.52 3.87
N PHE A 135 -4.97 -1.35 3.10
CA PHE A 135 -3.96 -2.27 3.63
C PHE A 135 -2.58 -1.85 3.10
N ASP A 136 -1.70 -1.47 4.00
CA ASP A 136 -0.28 -1.31 3.72
C ASP A 136 0.48 -2.56 4.19
N GLY A 137 1.28 -3.15 3.30
CA GLY A 137 2.11 -4.30 3.63
C GLY A 137 3.22 -4.53 2.63
N TYR A 138 3.71 -5.77 2.55
CA TYR A 138 4.83 -6.13 1.68
C TYR A 138 4.60 -7.41 0.88
N VAL A 139 5.24 -7.47 -0.28
CA VAL A 139 5.36 -8.67 -1.12
C VAL A 139 6.82 -9.10 -1.17
N GLY A 140 7.09 -10.39 -0.96
CA GLY A 140 8.45 -10.93 -0.86
C GLY A 140 8.98 -10.91 0.58
N ALA A 141 9.46 -12.04 1.08
CA ALA A 141 9.84 -12.21 2.49
C ALA A 141 11.21 -11.62 2.83
N ASP A 142 12.11 -11.50 1.85
CA ASP A 142 13.44 -10.92 2.05
C ASP A 142 13.34 -9.39 2.14
N PRO A 143 13.72 -8.76 3.27
CA PRO A 143 13.68 -7.31 3.44
C PRO A 143 14.47 -6.52 2.39
N THR A 144 15.46 -7.14 1.75
CA THR A 144 16.30 -6.52 0.70
C THR A 144 15.54 -6.34 -0.60
N TYR A 145 14.64 -7.28 -0.92
CA TYR A 145 13.94 -7.35 -2.21
C TYR A 145 12.43 -7.14 -2.09
N ARG A 146 11.90 -7.01 -0.87
CA ARG A 146 10.47 -6.85 -0.68
C ARG A 146 9.98 -5.53 -1.26
N LEU A 147 8.79 -5.57 -1.83
CA LEU A 147 8.10 -4.41 -2.35
C LEU A 147 7.05 -3.94 -1.35
N GLY A 148 7.03 -2.65 -1.03
CA GLY A 148 5.91 -2.04 -0.31
C GLY A 148 4.67 -2.03 -1.20
N VAL A 149 3.53 -2.44 -0.68
CA VAL A 149 2.26 -2.41 -1.41
C VAL A 149 1.19 -1.72 -0.58
N ARG A 150 0.40 -0.87 -1.24
CA ARG A 150 -0.83 -0.31 -0.70
C ARG A 150 -2.02 -0.81 -1.51
N VAL A 151 -2.98 -1.42 -0.83
CA VAL A 151 -4.24 -1.85 -1.41
C VAL A 151 -5.35 -0.94 -0.90
N ILE A 152 -6.15 -0.39 -1.81
CA ILE A 152 -7.27 0.50 -1.50
C ILE A 152 -8.54 -0.12 -2.10
N ASN A 153 -9.58 -0.31 -1.28
CA ASN A 153 -10.80 -1.00 -1.70
C ASN A 153 -12.02 -0.61 -0.85
N GLU A 154 -13.25 -0.81 -1.36
CA GLU A 154 -14.48 -0.41 -0.65
C GLU A 154 -15.07 -1.50 0.29
N PHE A 155 -14.64 -2.75 0.13
CA PHE A 155 -15.20 -3.91 0.86
C PHE A 155 -14.27 -4.39 1.97
N ALA A 156 -14.77 -4.58 3.18
CA ALA A 156 -13.96 -5.06 4.30
C ALA A 156 -13.37 -6.45 4.03
N TRP A 157 -14.10 -7.35 3.36
CA TRP A 157 -13.62 -8.70 3.08
C TRP A 157 -12.48 -8.77 2.06
N HIS A 158 -12.45 -7.85 1.07
CA HIS A 158 -11.31 -7.71 0.18
C HIS A 158 -10.07 -7.26 0.95
N ASN A 159 -10.24 -6.40 1.97
CA ASN A 159 -9.12 -5.96 2.80
C ASN A 159 -8.60 -7.09 3.71
N LEU A 160 -9.50 -7.91 4.27
CA LEU A 160 -9.13 -9.11 5.01
C LEU A 160 -8.39 -10.14 4.13
N PHE A 161 -8.80 -10.29 2.87
CA PHE A 161 -8.12 -11.17 1.92
C PHE A 161 -6.66 -10.75 1.72
N VAL A 162 -6.39 -9.47 1.47
CA VAL A 162 -5.01 -8.99 1.28
C VAL A 162 -4.20 -9.00 2.57
N HIS A 163 -4.84 -8.80 3.72
CA HIS A 163 -4.21 -8.98 5.03
C HIS A 163 -3.74 -10.43 5.26
N GLN A 164 -4.44 -11.42 4.71
CA GLN A 164 -4.05 -12.84 4.78
C GLN A 164 -3.02 -13.23 3.72
N LEU A 165 -3.04 -12.56 2.56
CA LEU A 165 -2.19 -12.88 1.42
C LEU A 165 -0.79 -12.27 1.52
N PHE A 166 -0.68 -11.03 1.98
CA PHE A 166 0.57 -10.27 2.00
C PHE A 166 1.23 -10.27 3.37
N LEU A 167 2.50 -9.84 3.40
CA LEU A 167 3.25 -9.70 4.64
C LEU A 167 2.79 -8.46 5.39
N ARG A 168 2.49 -8.66 6.66
CA ARG A 168 2.00 -7.61 7.55
C ARG A 168 3.18 -6.83 8.10
N PRO A 169 3.14 -5.50 8.04
CA PRO A 169 4.17 -4.68 8.65
C PRO A 169 4.06 -4.77 10.18
N THR A 170 5.19 -4.68 10.87
CA THR A 170 5.22 -4.28 12.28
C THR A 170 4.72 -2.84 12.43
N GLU A 171 4.39 -2.41 13.65
CA GLU A 171 3.97 -1.02 13.90
C GLU A 171 5.00 0.01 13.42
N ARG A 172 6.30 -0.28 13.65
CA ARG A 172 7.39 0.57 13.18
C ARG A 172 7.45 0.62 11.66
N GLU A 173 7.35 -0.53 10.99
CA GLU A 173 7.32 -0.58 9.53
C GLU A 173 6.10 0.14 8.95
N LEU A 174 4.93 0.02 9.57
CA LEU A 174 3.70 0.69 9.12
C LEU A 174 3.81 2.22 9.23
N LYS A 175 4.48 2.72 10.28
CA LYS A 175 4.72 4.16 10.46
C LYS A 175 5.58 4.75 9.34
N TYR A 176 6.57 3.99 8.87
CA TYR A 176 7.51 4.42 7.82
C TYR A 176 7.26 3.73 6.47
N HIS A 177 6.10 3.10 6.30
CA HIS A 177 5.76 2.35 5.09
C HIS A 177 5.73 3.30 3.89
N ARG A 178 6.32 2.84 2.79
CA ARG A 178 6.28 3.51 1.49
C ARG A 178 5.71 2.52 0.49
N PRO A 179 4.50 2.77 -0.04
CA PRO A 179 3.94 1.97 -1.11
C PRO A 179 4.68 2.19 -2.44
#